data_AF-B5HHW7-F1
#
_entry.id   AF-B5HHW7-F1
#
_cell.length_a   1.000
_cell.length_b   1.000
_cell.length_c   1.000
_cell.angle_alpha   90.00
_cell.angle_beta   90.00
_cell.angle_gamma   90.00
#
_symmetry.space_group_name_H-M   'P 1'
#
loop_
_entity.id
_entity.type
_entity.pdbx_description
1 polymer ?
#
loop_
_entity_poly.entity_id
_entity_poly.type
_entity_poly.pdbx_seq_one_letter_code
_entity_poly.pdbx_strand_id
1 'polypeptide(L)'
;TRDRWSFTAHRDRVRAGEPPQPRRDDAVTAARKLAARETAQAQLEAQEALDDPLVLAGRRLAGEAFLSEVIDVEMAWSESKRPSPRPLVTVRTDDRPHLGERVKVYRSLEGRPQTAEFVRYEGEGTLVLRVMDRMGRAKDPAEGSVPVKGDRIAWTLFEHDQRGGPKLPDPEETPWTHGGPPRTETAEIPDLVTPEDLL
;
A
#
# COMPACT_ATOMS: atom_id res chain seq x y z
N THR A 1 4.93 -16.98 -4.11
CA THR A 1 5.70 -17.15 -2.85
C THR A 1 4.81 -17.13 -1.61
N ARG A 2 3.87 -16.17 -1.48
CA ARG A 2 2.87 -16.12 -0.39
C ARG A 2 1.96 -17.34 -0.31
N ASP A 3 1.52 -17.82 -1.47
CA ASP A 3 0.60 -18.96 -1.58
C ASP A 3 1.19 -20.26 -1.02
N ARG A 4 2.47 -20.51 -1.33
CA ARG A 4 3.24 -21.62 -0.76
C ARG A 4 3.29 -21.55 0.77
N TRP A 5 3.48 -20.36 1.34
CA TRP A 5 3.51 -20.18 2.80
C TRP A 5 2.13 -20.38 3.43
N SER A 6 1.07 -19.88 2.78
CA SER A 6 -0.32 -20.08 3.22
C SER A 6 -0.68 -21.58 3.25
N PHE A 7 -0.38 -22.31 2.17
CA PHE A 7 -0.57 -23.75 2.10
C PHE A 7 0.24 -24.50 3.16
N THR A 8 1.52 -24.15 3.33
CA THR A 8 2.41 -24.79 4.30
C THR A 8 1.90 -24.59 5.73
N ALA A 9 1.53 -23.36 6.09
CA ALA A 9 0.97 -23.04 7.40
C ALA A 9 -0.35 -23.78 7.65
N HIS A 10 -1.23 -23.86 6.65
CA HIS A 10 -2.48 -24.63 6.76
C HIS A 10 -2.22 -26.13 6.96
N ARG A 11 -1.31 -26.73 6.17
CA ARG A 11 -0.93 -28.13 6.31
C ARG A 11 -0.35 -28.42 7.70
N ASP A 12 0.54 -27.55 8.18
CA ASP A 12 1.23 -27.74 9.46
C ASP A 12 0.26 -27.62 10.63
N ARG A 13 -0.69 -26.67 10.56
CA ARG A 13 -1.82 -26.54 11.48
C ARG A 13 -2.65 -27.83 11.56
N VAL A 14 -3.06 -28.37 10.40
CA VAL A 14 -3.86 -29.60 10.34
C VAL A 14 -3.08 -30.79 10.92
N ARG A 15 -1.77 -30.89 10.63
CA ARG A 15 -0.90 -31.93 11.20
C ARG A 15 -0.71 -31.79 12.71
N ALA A 16 -0.73 -30.58 13.25
CA ALA A 16 -0.64 -30.33 14.69
C ALA A 16 -1.93 -30.71 15.44
N GLY A 17 -2.98 -31.11 14.73
CA GLY A 17 -4.28 -31.43 15.34
C GLY A 17 -5.00 -30.20 15.87
N GLU A 18 -4.66 -29.00 15.36
CA GLU A 18 -5.43 -27.81 15.69
C GLU A 18 -6.90 -28.00 15.29
N PRO A 19 -7.85 -27.48 16.08
CA PRO A 19 -9.27 -27.59 15.79
C PRO A 19 -9.61 -27.09 14.37
N PRO A 20 -10.67 -27.62 13.74
CA PRO A 20 -11.17 -27.10 12.47
C PRO A 20 -11.50 -25.62 12.59
N GLN A 21 -11.57 -24.91 11.44
CA GLN A 21 -11.95 -23.50 11.45
C GLN A 21 -13.34 -23.35 12.11
N PRO A 22 -13.48 -22.46 13.11
CA PRO A 22 -14.75 -22.27 13.79
C PRO A 22 -15.79 -21.69 12.83
N ARG A 23 -17.07 -21.99 13.08
CA ARG A 23 -18.18 -21.43 12.27
C ARG A 23 -18.26 -19.90 12.37
N ARG A 24 -17.82 -19.36 13.51
CA ARG A 24 -17.76 -17.92 13.80
C ARG A 24 -16.35 -17.56 14.22
N ASP A 25 -15.79 -16.56 13.55
CA ASP A 25 -14.51 -15.99 13.94
C ASP A 25 -14.66 -15.20 15.25
N ASP A 26 -13.65 -15.25 16.10
CA ASP A 26 -13.51 -14.28 17.19
C ASP A 26 -13.25 -12.87 16.64
N ALA A 27 -13.40 -11.84 17.49
CA ALA A 27 -13.29 -10.45 17.07
C ALA A 27 -11.92 -10.11 16.44
N VAL A 28 -10.82 -10.64 16.97
CA VAL A 28 -9.46 -10.38 16.46
C VAL A 28 -9.26 -11.09 15.12
N THR A 29 -9.70 -12.33 14.99
CA THR A 29 -9.66 -13.08 13.72
C THR A 29 -10.51 -12.41 12.65
N ALA A 30 -11.74 -11.99 12.99
CA ALA A 30 -12.62 -11.26 12.09
C ALA A 30 -11.99 -9.93 11.64
N ALA A 31 -11.43 -9.15 12.58
CA ALA A 31 -10.74 -7.90 12.29
C ALA A 31 -9.51 -8.10 11.38
N ARG A 32 -8.71 -9.16 11.62
CA ARG A 32 -7.57 -9.53 10.75
C ARG A 32 -8.03 -9.83 9.32
N LYS A 33 -9.09 -10.62 9.16
CA LYS A 33 -9.65 -10.94 7.84
C LYS A 33 -10.22 -9.70 7.15
N LEU A 34 -10.90 -8.83 7.88
CA LEU A 34 -11.41 -7.56 7.34
C LEU A 34 -10.26 -6.66 6.86
N ALA A 35 -9.27 -6.41 7.71
CA ALA A 35 -8.10 -5.60 7.35
C ALA A 35 -7.35 -6.15 6.13
N ALA A 36 -7.26 -7.48 6.00
CA ALA A 36 -6.66 -8.12 4.82
C ALA A 36 -7.48 -7.85 3.54
N ARG A 37 -8.82 -7.88 3.62
CA ARG A 37 -9.70 -7.55 2.49
C ARG A 37 -9.65 -6.07 2.12
N GLU A 38 -9.65 -5.17 3.10
CA GLU A 38 -9.52 -3.73 2.87
C GLU A 38 -8.18 -3.39 2.22
N THR A 39 -7.09 -4.02 2.67
CA THR A 39 -5.76 -3.88 2.04
C THR A 39 -5.79 -4.36 0.59
N ALA A 40 -6.41 -5.52 0.33
CA ALA A 40 -6.51 -6.07 -1.02
C ALA A 40 -7.40 -5.21 -1.94
N GLN A 41 -8.51 -4.69 -1.42
CA GLN A 41 -9.41 -3.78 -2.12
C GLN A 41 -8.68 -2.50 -2.52
N ALA A 42 -7.97 -1.86 -1.59
CA ALA A 42 -7.22 -0.64 -1.87
C ALA A 42 -6.06 -0.87 -2.85
N GLN A 43 -5.40 -2.02 -2.80
CA GLN A 43 -4.38 -2.40 -3.78
C GLN A 43 -4.98 -2.61 -5.17
N LEU A 44 -6.14 -3.27 -5.27
CA LEU A 44 -6.86 -3.44 -6.52
C LEU A 44 -7.24 -2.08 -7.13
N GLU A 45 -7.88 -1.21 -6.34
CA GLU A 45 -8.29 0.12 -6.79
C GLU A 45 -7.10 0.98 -7.26
N ALA A 46 -5.96 0.88 -6.57
CA ALA A 46 -4.75 1.57 -6.98
C ALA A 46 -4.22 1.04 -8.31
N GLN A 47 -4.19 -0.29 -8.49
CA GLN A 47 -3.70 -0.92 -9.72
C GLN A 47 -4.64 -0.65 -10.90
N GLU A 48 -5.96 -0.72 -10.71
CA GLU A 48 -6.95 -0.34 -11.72
C GLU A 48 -6.75 1.11 -12.19
N ALA A 49 -6.47 2.03 -11.27
CA ALA A 49 -6.17 3.41 -11.63
C ALA A 49 -4.86 3.58 -12.41
N LEU A 50 -3.90 2.65 -12.27
CA LEU A 50 -2.65 2.70 -13.04
C LEU A 50 -2.80 2.06 -14.42
N ASP A 51 -3.67 1.06 -14.56
CA ASP A 51 -3.85 0.28 -15.79
C ASP A 51 -4.95 0.86 -16.70
N ASP A 52 -5.98 1.51 -16.16
CA ASP A 52 -7.10 2.10 -16.91
C ASP A 52 -7.06 3.66 -16.91
N PRO A 53 -6.83 4.29 -18.07
CA PRO A 53 -6.84 5.75 -18.22
C PRO A 53 -8.15 6.44 -17.78
N LEU A 54 -9.31 5.79 -17.88
CA LEU A 54 -10.59 6.36 -17.47
C LEU A 54 -10.73 6.38 -15.94
N VAL A 55 -10.27 5.32 -15.28
CA VAL A 55 -10.21 5.28 -13.81
C VAL A 55 -9.25 6.36 -13.30
N LEU A 56 -8.07 6.49 -13.93
CA LEU A 56 -7.12 7.56 -13.62
C LEU A 56 -7.71 8.95 -13.84
N ALA A 57 -8.47 9.16 -14.93
CA ALA A 57 -9.12 10.44 -15.21
C ALA A 57 -10.11 10.85 -14.11
N GLY A 58 -10.88 9.89 -13.57
CA GLY A 58 -11.74 10.14 -12.40
C GLY A 58 -10.94 10.60 -11.17
N ARG A 59 -9.82 9.92 -10.87
CA ARG A 59 -8.91 10.30 -9.78
C ARG A 59 -8.28 11.68 -10.00
N ARG A 60 -7.97 12.05 -11.24
CA ARG A 60 -7.46 13.38 -11.61
C ARG A 60 -8.48 14.48 -11.34
N LEU A 61 -9.74 14.27 -11.74
CA LEU A 61 -10.82 15.22 -11.48
C LEU A 61 -11.10 15.38 -9.97
N ALA A 62 -10.91 14.33 -9.18
CA ALA A 62 -11.02 14.37 -7.72
C ALA A 62 -9.80 15.02 -7.02
N GLY A 63 -8.75 15.37 -7.76
CA GLY A 63 -7.51 15.92 -7.20
C GLY A 63 -6.62 14.87 -6.52
N GLU A 64 -6.88 13.57 -6.72
CA GLU A 64 -6.16 12.44 -6.13
C GLU A 64 -5.04 11.89 -7.03
N ALA A 65 -4.97 12.37 -8.27
CA ALA A 65 -3.91 12.07 -9.24
C ALA A 65 -3.69 13.27 -10.17
N PHE A 66 -2.56 13.30 -10.87
CA PHE A 66 -2.29 14.29 -11.91
C PHE A 66 -1.29 13.78 -12.94
N LEU A 67 -1.45 14.23 -14.18
CA LEU A 67 -0.44 14.08 -15.22
C LEU A 67 0.48 15.30 -15.21
N SER A 68 1.75 15.07 -15.46
CA SER A 68 2.74 16.14 -15.48
C SER A 68 3.80 15.92 -16.53
N GLU A 69 4.40 17.01 -17.00
CA GLU A 69 5.58 17.02 -17.85
C GLU A 69 6.77 17.57 -17.05
N VAL A 70 7.89 16.85 -17.04
CA VAL A 70 9.10 17.29 -16.36
C VAL A 70 9.76 18.41 -17.16
N ILE A 71 9.93 19.58 -16.56
CA ILE A 71 10.54 20.74 -17.21
C ILE A 71 12.00 20.96 -16.79
N ASP A 72 12.35 20.54 -15.57
CA ASP A 72 13.70 20.63 -15.02
C ASP A 72 13.95 19.58 -13.93
N VAL A 73 15.22 19.22 -13.75
CA VAL A 73 15.68 18.25 -12.75
C VAL A 73 16.98 18.74 -12.14
N GLU A 74 16.95 19.08 -10.87
CA GLU A 74 18.10 19.49 -10.09
C GLU A 74 18.52 18.36 -9.15
N MET A 75 19.77 17.91 -9.26
CA MET A 75 20.31 16.93 -8.33
C MET A 75 20.59 17.58 -6.98
N ALA A 76 19.94 17.05 -5.93
CA ALA A 76 20.20 17.42 -4.54
C ALA A 76 20.44 16.16 -3.69
N TRP A 77 20.94 16.35 -2.47
CA TRP A 77 21.26 15.28 -1.52
C TRP A 77 20.72 15.60 -0.13
N SER A 78 20.38 14.56 0.63
CA SER A 78 19.95 14.70 2.02
C SER A 78 21.09 15.20 2.91
N GLU A 79 20.79 16.09 3.85
CA GLU A 79 21.71 16.53 4.89
C GLU A 79 21.90 15.43 5.96
N SER A 80 22.91 14.58 5.79
CA SER A 80 23.29 13.57 6.78
C SER A 80 24.76 13.15 6.65
N LYS A 81 25.29 12.42 7.62
CA LYS A 81 26.67 11.87 7.58
C LYS A 81 26.93 10.97 6.37
N ARG A 82 25.89 10.38 5.79
CA ARG A 82 25.93 9.60 4.55
C ARG A 82 24.85 10.14 3.61
N PRO A 83 25.15 11.20 2.84
CA PRO A 83 24.16 11.84 1.98
C PRO A 83 23.58 10.84 0.98
N SER A 84 22.26 10.86 0.85
CA SER A 84 21.52 10.07 -0.13
C SER A 84 20.89 11.00 -1.17
N PRO A 85 20.81 10.62 -2.46
CA PRO A 85 20.20 11.45 -3.49
C PRO A 85 18.76 11.86 -3.13
N ARG A 86 18.44 13.13 -3.33
CA ARG A 86 17.13 13.77 -3.17
C ARG A 86 16.87 14.75 -4.31
N PRO A 87 16.85 14.30 -5.59
CA PRO A 87 16.63 15.18 -6.72
C PRO A 87 15.32 15.97 -6.59
N LEU A 88 15.37 17.24 -6.96
CA LEU A 88 14.21 18.09 -7.12
C LEU A 88 13.81 18.06 -8.60
N VAL A 89 12.55 17.74 -8.84
CA VAL A 89 11.96 17.61 -10.17
C VAL A 89 10.89 18.68 -10.29
N THR A 90 11.12 19.64 -11.17
CA THR A 90 10.12 20.65 -11.50
C THR A 90 9.26 20.12 -12.63
N VAL A 91 7.95 20.12 -12.41
CA VAL A 91 6.97 19.60 -13.36
C VAL A 91 5.88 20.61 -13.65
N ARG A 92 5.37 20.60 -14.88
CA ARG A 92 4.18 21.34 -15.29
C ARG A 92 2.98 20.40 -15.34
N THR A 93 1.83 20.85 -14.84
CA THR A 93 0.57 20.11 -14.87
C THR A 93 -0.61 21.06 -15.13
N ASP A 94 -1.60 20.57 -15.86
CA ASP A 94 -2.89 21.25 -16.08
C ASP A 94 -3.95 20.80 -15.07
N ASP A 95 -3.64 19.80 -14.23
CA ASP A 95 -4.55 19.28 -13.21
C ASP A 95 -4.47 20.12 -11.92
N ARG A 96 -5.44 19.91 -11.02
CA ARG A 96 -5.50 20.58 -9.71
C ARG A 96 -5.43 19.57 -8.56
N PRO A 97 -4.26 18.94 -8.33
CA PRO A 97 -4.12 17.95 -7.28
C PRO A 97 -4.24 18.59 -5.89
N HIS A 98 -4.77 17.84 -4.92
CA HIS A 98 -4.92 18.28 -3.53
C HIS A 98 -3.59 18.19 -2.75
N LEU A 99 -2.60 18.96 -3.19
CA LEU A 99 -1.28 19.00 -2.57
C LEU A 99 -1.26 19.97 -1.38
N GLY A 100 -0.79 19.47 -0.24
CA GLY A 100 -0.45 20.24 0.95
C GLY A 100 1.04 20.12 1.26
N GLU A 101 1.50 20.81 2.31
CA GLU A 101 2.90 20.73 2.74
C GLU A 101 3.29 19.27 3.04
N ARG A 102 4.42 18.82 2.46
CA ARG A 102 4.99 17.47 2.63
C ARG A 102 4.07 16.31 2.24
N VAL A 103 3.04 16.58 1.44
CA VAL A 103 2.21 15.51 0.86
C VAL A 103 3.07 14.64 -0.04
N LYS A 104 2.93 13.33 0.12
CA LYS A 104 3.61 12.35 -0.72
C LYS A 104 2.81 12.11 -1.98
N VAL A 105 3.53 11.92 -3.07
CA VAL A 105 3.01 11.51 -4.36
C VAL A 105 3.80 10.32 -4.86
N TYR A 106 3.16 9.48 -5.65
CA TYR A 106 3.70 8.20 -6.09
C TYR A 106 3.60 8.09 -7.60
N ARG A 107 4.67 7.61 -8.24
CA ARG A 107 4.67 7.18 -9.64
C ARG A 107 5.03 5.70 -9.74
N SER A 108 4.55 5.03 -10.78
CA SER A 108 4.98 3.67 -11.08
C SER A 108 6.34 3.69 -11.78
N LEU A 109 7.34 3.05 -11.17
CA LEU A 109 8.67 2.82 -11.74
C LEU A 109 8.84 1.31 -11.90
N GLU A 110 8.79 0.82 -13.14
CA GLU A 110 8.87 -0.61 -13.46
C GLU A 110 7.88 -1.48 -12.66
N GLY A 111 6.64 -0.98 -12.49
CA GLY A 111 5.59 -1.66 -11.73
C GLY A 111 5.76 -1.57 -10.20
N ARG A 112 6.65 -0.72 -9.71
CA ARG A 112 6.83 -0.48 -8.27
C ARG A 112 6.59 0.99 -7.93
N PRO A 113 5.93 1.32 -6.80
CA PRO A 113 5.74 2.69 -6.39
C PRO A 113 7.09 3.35 -6.05
N GLN A 114 7.41 4.46 -6.70
CA GLN A 114 8.47 5.38 -6.30
C GLN A 114 7.83 6.61 -5.64
N THR A 115 8.32 6.97 -4.46
CA THR A 115 7.82 8.08 -3.65
C THR A 115 8.52 9.38 -4.01
N ALA A 116 7.74 10.44 -4.17
CA ALA A 116 8.20 11.82 -4.13
C ALA A 116 7.40 12.63 -3.11
N GLU A 117 7.94 13.76 -2.70
CA GLU A 117 7.33 14.67 -1.73
C GLU A 117 7.10 16.03 -2.39
N PHE A 118 5.91 16.59 -2.23
CA PHE A 118 5.63 17.94 -2.66
C PHE A 118 6.42 18.96 -1.84
N VAL A 119 7.17 19.82 -2.52
CA VAL A 119 8.00 20.86 -1.90
C VAL A 119 7.29 22.21 -1.93
N ARG A 120 6.90 22.67 -3.12
CA ARG A 120 6.26 23.97 -3.33
C ARG A 120 5.63 24.07 -4.72
N TYR A 121 4.75 25.05 -4.89
CA TYR A 121 4.40 25.61 -6.19
C TYR A 121 5.48 26.61 -6.60
N GLU A 122 5.89 26.61 -7.87
CA GLU A 122 6.84 27.57 -8.44
C GLU A 122 6.16 28.61 -9.34
N GLY A 123 4.88 28.38 -9.64
CA GLY A 123 4.01 29.24 -10.44
C GLY A 123 2.68 28.56 -10.68
N GLU A 124 1.81 29.18 -11.47
CA GLU A 124 0.57 28.56 -11.90
C GLU A 124 0.88 27.29 -12.72
N GLY A 125 0.32 26.14 -12.29
CA GLY A 125 0.53 24.85 -12.94
C GLY A 125 1.95 24.28 -12.83
N THR A 126 2.86 24.87 -12.06
CA THR A 126 4.24 24.37 -11.88
C THR A 126 4.49 23.92 -10.45
N LEU A 127 4.94 22.67 -10.28
CA LEU A 127 5.18 22.01 -9.00
C LEU A 127 6.64 21.59 -8.88
N VAL A 128 7.18 21.64 -7.67
CA VAL A 128 8.48 21.04 -7.34
C VAL A 128 8.26 19.81 -6.47
N LEU A 129 8.72 18.66 -6.95
CA LEU A 129 8.66 17.38 -6.26
C LEU A 129 10.06 16.91 -5.90
N ARG A 130 10.25 16.38 -4.69
CA ARG A 130 11.51 15.77 -4.26
C ARG A 130 11.40 14.26 -4.35
N VAL A 131 12.22 13.62 -5.17
CA VAL A 131 12.26 12.14 -5.25
C VAL A 131 12.96 11.58 -4.01
N MET A 132 12.33 10.60 -3.35
CA MET A 132 12.74 10.13 -2.02
C MET A 132 13.40 8.76 -2.02
N ASP A 133 12.97 7.86 -2.89
CA ASP A 133 13.38 6.45 -2.87
C ASP A 133 13.61 5.86 -4.29
N ARG A 134 13.94 4.56 -4.31
CA ARG A 134 14.20 3.74 -5.51
C ARG A 134 15.24 4.27 -6.50
N MET A 135 16.22 5.03 -6.04
CA MET A 135 17.38 5.49 -6.83
C MET A 135 18.61 4.57 -6.74
N GLY A 136 18.43 3.33 -6.29
CA GLY A 136 19.56 2.43 -6.00
C GLY A 136 20.22 2.71 -4.64
N ARG A 137 21.33 2.01 -4.38
CA ARG A 137 22.11 2.11 -3.12
C ARG A 137 23.45 2.83 -3.29
N ALA A 138 23.80 3.17 -4.53
CA ALA A 138 25.04 3.87 -4.85
C ALA A 138 24.91 5.37 -4.55
N LYS A 139 26.05 6.08 -4.62
CA LYS A 139 26.08 7.53 -4.47
C LYS A 139 25.31 8.23 -5.60
N ASP A 140 25.50 7.72 -6.82
CA ASP A 140 24.80 8.19 -8.00
C ASP A 140 23.51 7.38 -8.20
N PRO A 141 22.40 8.02 -8.58
CA PRO A 141 21.16 7.32 -8.87
C PRO A 141 21.33 6.26 -9.95
N ALA A 142 20.61 5.15 -9.82
CA ALA A 142 20.51 4.16 -10.87
C ALA A 142 19.93 4.78 -12.16
N GLU A 143 20.39 4.33 -13.33
CA GLU A 143 19.86 4.77 -14.61
C GLU A 143 18.34 4.55 -14.69
N GLY A 144 17.60 5.52 -15.24
CA GLY A 144 16.13 5.50 -15.33
C GLY A 144 15.37 5.74 -14.01
N SER A 145 16.06 5.79 -12.86
CA SER A 145 15.39 5.96 -11.56
C SER A 145 14.96 7.40 -11.25
N VAL A 146 15.59 8.38 -11.88
CA VAL A 146 15.26 9.81 -11.77
C VAL A 146 14.58 10.23 -13.08
N PRO A 147 13.46 10.98 -13.03
CA PRO A 147 12.86 11.55 -14.23
C PRO A 147 13.87 12.38 -15.04
N VAL A 148 13.66 12.47 -16.35
CA VAL A 148 14.40 13.40 -17.21
C VAL A 148 13.46 14.45 -17.80
N LYS A 149 14.03 15.57 -18.23
CA LYS A 149 13.28 16.65 -18.88
C LYS A 149 12.52 16.13 -20.11
N GLY A 150 11.24 16.46 -20.20
CA GLY A 150 10.31 16.00 -21.24
C GLY A 150 9.51 14.75 -20.86
N ASP A 151 9.85 14.06 -19.77
CA ASP A 151 9.09 12.90 -19.31
C ASP A 151 7.66 13.30 -18.96
N ARG A 152 6.70 12.47 -19.39
CA ARG A 152 5.30 12.57 -18.99
C ARG A 152 5.00 11.52 -17.93
N ILE A 153 4.63 11.97 -16.74
CA ILE A 153 4.47 11.10 -15.58
C ILE A 153 3.07 11.28 -15.00
N ALA A 154 2.41 10.15 -14.76
CA ALA A 154 1.25 10.07 -13.91
C ALA A 154 1.69 9.96 -12.44
N TRP A 155 1.29 10.94 -11.65
CA TRP A 155 1.45 10.95 -10.21
C TRP A 155 0.11 10.67 -9.53
N THR A 156 0.19 10.01 -8.39
CA THR A 156 -0.97 9.64 -7.56
C THR A 156 -0.70 10.08 -6.13
N LEU A 157 -1.73 10.51 -5.41
CA LEU A 157 -1.64 10.90 -4.00
C LEU A 157 -1.92 9.71 -3.05
N PHE A 158 -2.29 8.56 -3.60
CA PHE A 158 -2.48 7.30 -2.88
C PHE A 158 -1.30 6.34 -3.12
N GLU A 159 -1.02 5.51 -2.12
CA GLU A 159 0.01 4.47 -2.22
C GLU A 159 -0.45 3.32 -3.12
N HIS A 160 0.46 2.78 -3.95
CA HIS A 160 0.17 1.61 -4.80
C HIS A 160 0.18 0.29 -4.02
N ASP A 161 0.94 0.25 -2.93
CA ASP A 161 0.97 -0.86 -1.98
C ASP A 161 0.55 -0.33 -0.61
N GLN A 162 -0.69 -0.60 -0.21
CA GLN A 162 -1.16 -0.22 1.12
C GLN A 162 -0.38 -0.97 2.20
N ARG A 163 0.10 -0.21 3.19
CA ARG A 163 0.70 -0.79 4.39
C ARG A 163 -0.40 -1.34 5.29
N GLY A 164 -0.14 -2.52 5.86
CA GLY A 164 -1.04 -3.11 6.85
C GLY A 164 -1.26 -2.18 8.03
N GLY A 165 -2.48 -2.21 8.56
CA GLY A 165 -2.87 -1.45 9.75
C GLY A 165 -2.09 -1.82 11.02
N PRO A 166 -2.36 -1.13 12.14
CA PRO A 166 -1.69 -1.39 13.40
C PRO A 166 -1.85 -2.85 13.86
N LYS A 167 -0.89 -3.33 14.66
CA LYS A 167 -0.98 -4.66 15.25
C LYS A 167 -2.24 -4.73 16.12
N LEU A 168 -3.12 -5.69 15.84
CA LEU A 168 -4.27 -6.00 16.66
C LEU A 168 -3.83 -6.62 18.01
N PRO A 169 -4.59 -6.40 19.10
CA PRO A 169 -4.30 -7.01 20.40
C PRO A 169 -4.35 -8.54 20.30
N ASP A 170 -3.78 -9.20 21.31
CA ASP A 170 -3.97 -10.64 21.47
C ASP A 170 -5.44 -10.92 21.85
N PRO A 171 -6.02 -12.08 21.49
CA PRO A 171 -7.44 -12.37 21.71
C PRO A 171 -7.89 -12.16 23.17
N GLU A 172 -7.05 -12.52 24.13
CA GLU A 172 -7.28 -12.38 25.57
C GLU A 172 -7.36 -10.91 26.03
N GLU A 173 -6.87 -9.97 25.23
CA GLU A 173 -6.88 -8.52 25.48
C GLU A 173 -7.94 -7.79 24.65
N THR A 174 -8.85 -8.51 24.00
CA THR A 174 -9.91 -7.91 23.19
C THR A 174 -10.77 -6.96 24.05
N PRO A 175 -10.95 -5.68 23.65
CA PRO A 175 -11.76 -4.73 24.42
C PRO A 175 -13.21 -5.17 24.55
N TRP A 176 -13.85 -4.86 25.69
CA TRP A 176 -15.28 -5.16 25.93
C TRP A 176 -16.21 -4.53 24.88
N THR A 177 -15.82 -3.40 24.30
CA THR A 177 -16.55 -2.73 23.21
C THR A 177 -16.61 -3.54 21.92
N HIS A 178 -15.76 -4.57 21.78
CA HIS A 178 -15.65 -5.44 20.62
C HIS A 178 -15.90 -6.91 20.97
N GLY A 179 -16.60 -7.17 22.09
CA GLY A 179 -16.99 -8.51 22.54
C GLY A 179 -16.20 -9.06 23.73
N GLY A 180 -15.10 -8.40 24.11
CA GLY A 180 -14.26 -8.85 25.22
C GLY A 180 -13.43 -10.11 24.89
N PRO A 181 -12.62 -10.58 25.85
CA PRO A 181 -11.82 -11.80 25.69
C PRO A 181 -12.71 -13.02 25.34
N PRO A 182 -12.24 -13.94 24.49
CA PRO A 182 -12.99 -15.12 24.11
C PRO A 182 -13.33 -15.97 25.35
N ARG A 183 -14.60 -16.34 25.51
CA ARG A 183 -15.04 -17.22 26.60
C ARG A 183 -14.73 -18.68 26.22
N THR A 184 -13.98 -19.36 27.08
CA THR A 184 -13.58 -20.77 26.92
C THR A 184 -14.77 -21.72 26.78
N GLU A 185 -15.95 -21.32 27.27
CA GLU A 185 -17.20 -22.09 27.23
C GLU A 185 -17.82 -22.23 25.82
N THR A 186 -17.25 -21.57 24.80
CA THR A 186 -17.80 -21.55 23.42
C THR A 186 -17.03 -22.43 22.45
N ALA A 187 -16.28 -23.43 22.92
CA ALA A 187 -15.76 -24.46 22.04
C ALA A 187 -16.97 -25.27 21.51
N GLU A 188 -17.47 -24.90 20.33
CA GLU A 188 -18.50 -25.66 19.64
C GLU A 188 -18.03 -27.11 19.52
N ILE A 189 -18.80 -28.02 20.10
CA ILE A 189 -18.55 -29.45 19.98
C ILE A 189 -18.69 -29.78 18.48
N PRO A 190 -17.69 -30.43 17.85
CA PRO A 190 -17.80 -30.84 16.46
C PRO A 190 -19.09 -31.63 16.23
N ASP A 191 -19.72 -31.42 15.08
CA ASP A 191 -20.85 -32.27 14.70
C ASP A 191 -20.40 -33.73 14.74
N LEU A 192 -21.28 -34.60 15.27
CA LEU A 192 -21.00 -36.02 15.32
C LEU A 192 -20.88 -36.56 13.90
N VAL A 193 -19.88 -37.41 13.67
CA VAL A 193 -19.67 -38.08 12.38
C VAL A 193 -20.95 -38.81 11.99
N THR A 194 -21.46 -38.52 10.79
CA THR A 194 -22.67 -39.16 10.28
C THR A 194 -22.30 -40.35 9.38
N PRO A 195 -23.20 -41.33 9.16
CA PRO A 195 -22.96 -42.44 8.24
C PRO A 195 -22.66 -42.00 6.80
N GLU A 196 -23.09 -40.79 6.41
CA GLU A 196 -22.88 -40.19 5.10
C GLU A 196 -21.40 -39.79 4.87
N ASP A 197 -20.65 -39.54 5.95
CA ASP A 197 -19.23 -39.15 5.90
C ASP A 197 -18.26 -40.34 5.70
N LEU A 198 -18.78 -41.58 5.71
CA LEU A 198 -18.00 -42.82 5.61
C LEU A 198 -18.15 -43.54 4.24
N LEU A 199 -18.90 -42.94 3.31
CA LEU A 199 -19.13 -43.44 1.94
C LEU A 199 -18.23 -42.75 0.92
#